data_AF-A0A8C1V598-F1
#
_entry.id   AF-A0A8C1V598-F1
#
_cell.length_a   1.000
_cell.length_b   1.000
_cell.length_c   1.000
_cell.angle_alpha   90.00
_cell.angle_beta   90.00
_cell.angle_gamma   90.00
#
_symmetry.space_group_name_H-M   'P 1'
#
loop_
_entity.id
_entity.type
_entity.pdbx_description
1 polymer ?
#
loop_
_entity_poly.entity_id
_entity_poly.type
_entity_poly.pdbx_seq_one_letter_code
_entity_poly.pdbx_strand_id
1 'polypeptide(L)'
;MVGQTNEKGISSSMYKVLRMCEENKIQSVSFPALGTGKLVHSEIQMSKAKQRYLNDAKMLNDSPKHLKRVHIVIFQAKLLPDFQEAVKKSGTNPVNLTSICLAKETAAVLFPVMAVEVYGTSPTNLAKVKKLLDELVKEECISKDVQSSHITDLPETDKKAIVALSRANQISVLVTSSDKLTVSGKRDDVLDAVLKINGFIQAARDRETREGEVKRLRETLCWEVARGERWESLESGISYDIELAFHRKQKSCQYQEKGETYTVDFDKMEVTNSLSLLTSEVISQIDRIQSQSQWQRYCVLKQAVDKKYPKQTNERLLYHGTTKEICQKINKNGFNRSFCGRNAVVHGEGTYFGKEAWYSCQDQYSNPDDKQLKYIYRARVVTGSLCKSRGGMKEPDPINAADPRAGLHDCAVDSLQNPFIFVVFCDAGAYPEYLITFKSI
;
A
#
# COMPACT_ATOMS: atom_id res chain seq x y z
N MET A 1 -35.09 32.78 0.41
CA MET A 1 -35.68 31.42 0.33
C MET A 1 -36.56 31.14 1.55
N VAL A 2 -37.58 31.96 1.80
CA VAL A 2 -38.48 31.76 2.95
C VAL A 2 -39.81 31.25 2.39
N GLY A 3 -40.34 30.15 2.96
CA GLY A 3 -41.67 29.62 2.64
C GLY A 3 -41.77 28.57 1.53
N GLN A 4 -40.68 28.22 0.83
CA GLN A 4 -40.70 27.12 -0.15
C GLN A 4 -40.37 25.78 0.53
N THR A 5 -41.32 24.85 0.53
CA THR A 5 -41.20 23.53 1.17
C THR A 5 -41.11 22.38 0.16
N ASN A 6 -41.42 22.64 -1.11
CA ASN A 6 -41.37 21.63 -2.16
C ASN A 6 -40.01 21.61 -2.87
N GLU A 7 -39.66 20.40 -3.36
CA GLU A 7 -38.38 20.10 -4.00
C GLU A 7 -38.01 21.12 -5.09
N LYS A 8 -38.86 21.24 -6.11
CA LYS A 8 -38.56 22.00 -7.34
C LYS A 8 -38.49 23.51 -7.07
N GLY A 9 -39.27 24.00 -6.11
CA GLY A 9 -39.32 25.42 -5.73
C GLY A 9 -38.05 25.89 -5.03
N ILE A 10 -37.42 25.03 -4.22
CA ILE A 10 -36.14 25.34 -3.55
C ILE A 10 -35.00 25.45 -4.57
N SER A 11 -34.82 24.44 -5.42
CA SER A 11 -33.77 24.44 -6.46
C SER A 11 -33.97 25.59 -7.45
N SER A 12 -35.20 25.86 -7.87
CA SER A 12 -35.52 27.03 -8.71
C SER A 12 -35.17 28.36 -8.03
N SER A 13 -35.40 28.48 -6.72
CA SER A 13 -35.06 29.69 -5.96
C SER A 13 -33.55 29.86 -5.82
N MET A 14 -32.81 28.79 -5.53
CA MET A 14 -31.35 28.82 -5.47
C MET A 14 -30.73 29.20 -6.81
N TYR A 15 -31.23 28.62 -7.90
CA TYR A 15 -30.78 28.94 -9.25
C TYR A 15 -30.99 30.42 -9.61
N LYS A 16 -32.17 30.98 -9.30
CA LYS A 16 -32.44 32.42 -9.51
C LYS A 16 -31.46 33.30 -8.74
N VAL A 17 -31.11 32.93 -7.50
CA VAL A 17 -30.13 33.67 -6.69
C VAL A 17 -28.74 33.57 -7.30
N LEU A 18 -28.31 32.39 -7.73
CA LEU A 18 -27.00 32.19 -8.38
C LEU A 18 -26.89 33.01 -9.68
N ARG A 19 -27.93 32.99 -10.52
CA ARG A 19 -27.98 33.78 -11.76
C ARG A 19 -27.95 35.29 -11.46
N MET A 20 -28.72 35.73 -10.49
CA MET A 20 -28.72 37.15 -10.07
C MET A 20 -27.35 37.58 -9.55
N CYS A 21 -26.64 36.71 -8.83
CA CYS A 21 -25.27 37.00 -8.40
C CYS A 21 -24.33 37.18 -9.60
N GLU A 22 -24.46 36.34 -10.62
CA GLU A 22 -23.65 36.45 -11.84
C GLU A 22 -23.97 37.73 -12.62
N GLU A 23 -25.25 38.03 -12.86
CA GLU A 23 -25.72 39.24 -13.55
C GLU A 23 -25.27 40.53 -12.85
N ASN A 24 -25.25 40.52 -11.51
CA ASN A 24 -24.85 41.68 -10.70
C ASN A 24 -23.37 41.66 -10.29
N LYS A 25 -22.55 40.78 -10.89
CA LYS A 25 -21.10 40.65 -10.64
C LYS A 25 -20.74 40.38 -9.17
N ILE A 26 -21.63 39.74 -8.42
CA ILE A 26 -21.44 39.37 -7.02
C ILE A 26 -20.52 38.16 -6.93
N GLN A 27 -19.41 38.30 -6.20
CA GLN A 27 -18.36 37.27 -6.13
C GLN A 27 -18.65 36.14 -5.15
N SER A 28 -19.58 36.33 -4.21
CA SER A 28 -19.94 35.30 -3.27
C SER A 28 -21.36 35.40 -2.76
N VAL A 29 -21.98 34.24 -2.52
CA VAL A 29 -23.31 34.13 -1.91
C VAL A 29 -23.32 33.05 -0.83
N SER A 30 -24.20 33.19 0.15
CA SER A 30 -24.36 32.24 1.25
C SER A 30 -25.77 31.68 1.29
N PHE A 31 -25.90 30.36 1.37
CA PHE A 31 -27.17 29.68 1.57
C PHE A 31 -27.19 28.97 2.92
N PRO A 32 -28.30 28.98 3.67
CA PRO A 32 -28.44 28.08 4.80
C PRO A 32 -28.47 26.63 4.30
N ALA A 33 -27.90 25.71 5.08
CA ALA A 33 -27.99 24.28 4.82
C ALA A 33 -29.46 23.82 4.90
N LEU A 34 -29.94 23.12 3.88
CA LEU A 34 -31.29 22.56 3.86
C LEU A 34 -31.43 21.55 5.01
N GLY A 35 -32.47 21.72 5.83
CA GLY A 35 -32.73 20.91 7.01
C GLY A 35 -32.30 21.52 8.34
N THR A 36 -31.66 22.70 8.37
CA THR A 36 -31.23 23.32 9.64
C THR A 36 -32.27 24.24 10.30
N GLY A 37 -33.51 24.29 9.78
CA GLY A 37 -34.64 25.09 10.30
C GLY A 37 -35.89 24.24 10.62
N LYS A 38 -37.07 24.85 10.75
CA LYS A 38 -38.37 24.23 11.15
C LYS A 38 -38.89 23.06 10.26
N LEU A 39 -38.12 22.57 9.29
CA LEU A 39 -38.48 21.54 8.30
C LEU A 39 -37.92 20.14 8.63
N VAL A 40 -37.60 19.86 9.90
CA VAL A 40 -37.06 18.55 10.32
C VAL A 40 -38.19 17.55 10.53
N HIS A 41 -38.63 16.84 9.48
CA HIS A 41 -39.40 15.60 9.63
C HIS A 41 -38.73 14.46 8.83
N SER A 42 -38.09 13.54 9.59
CA SER A 42 -37.44 12.28 9.20
C SER A 42 -36.02 12.34 8.58
N GLU A 43 -35.16 11.44 9.06
CA GLU A 43 -33.78 11.16 8.60
C GLU A 43 -33.68 10.89 7.09
N ILE A 44 -34.79 10.51 6.45
CA ILE A 44 -34.91 10.22 5.02
C ILE A 44 -34.75 11.50 4.16
N GLN A 45 -35.01 12.69 4.70
CA GLN A 45 -34.89 13.96 3.97
C GLN A 45 -33.46 14.50 3.90
N MET A 46 -32.59 14.16 4.86
CA MET A 46 -31.18 14.62 4.89
C MET A 46 -30.36 14.02 3.75
N SER A 47 -30.63 12.75 3.40
CA SER A 47 -30.01 12.07 2.25
C SER A 47 -30.46 12.64 0.90
N LYS A 48 -31.69 13.16 0.81
CA LYS A 48 -32.24 13.81 -0.39
C LYS A 48 -31.78 15.26 -0.54
N ALA A 49 -31.64 16.01 0.55
CA ALA A 49 -30.94 17.30 0.55
C ALA A 49 -29.48 17.16 0.10
N LYS A 50 -28.84 16.04 0.47
CA LYS A 50 -27.46 15.65 0.15
C LYS A 50 -27.15 15.50 -1.35
N GLN A 51 -28.08 14.97 -2.15
CA GLN A 51 -27.87 14.87 -3.61
C GLN A 51 -28.20 16.18 -4.36
N ARG A 52 -28.93 17.08 -3.69
CA ARG A 52 -29.56 18.27 -4.30
C ARG A 52 -28.61 19.42 -4.53
N TYR A 53 -27.82 19.76 -3.51
CA TYR A 53 -26.80 20.81 -3.61
C TYR A 53 -25.78 20.52 -4.73
N LEU A 54 -25.46 19.25 -4.94
CA LEU A 54 -24.49 18.85 -5.97
C LEU A 54 -25.08 18.83 -7.39
N ASN A 55 -26.36 18.48 -7.55
CA ASN A 55 -27.01 18.59 -8.85
C ASN A 55 -27.25 20.06 -9.25
N ASP A 56 -27.59 20.92 -8.28
CA ASP A 56 -27.73 22.37 -8.52
C ASP A 56 -26.37 23.03 -8.80
N ALA A 57 -25.26 22.56 -8.22
CA ALA A 57 -23.90 23.00 -8.56
C ALA A 57 -23.46 22.52 -9.96
N LYS A 58 -23.88 21.32 -10.40
CA LYS A 58 -23.69 20.85 -11.79
C LYS A 58 -24.55 21.60 -12.81
N MET A 59 -25.61 22.30 -12.38
CA MET A 59 -26.44 23.12 -13.29
C MET A 59 -25.76 24.44 -13.72
N LEU A 60 -24.60 24.79 -13.14
CA LEU A 60 -23.68 25.79 -13.70
C LEU A 60 -22.83 25.15 -14.81
N ASN A 61 -23.49 24.69 -15.87
CA ASN A 61 -22.80 24.30 -17.11
C ASN A 61 -22.21 25.52 -17.85
N ASP A 62 -22.61 26.73 -17.46
CA ASP A 62 -22.00 27.97 -17.89
C ASP A 62 -21.01 28.39 -16.80
N SER A 63 -19.72 28.19 -17.04
CA SER A 63 -18.65 28.61 -16.13
C SER A 63 -18.86 30.07 -15.68
N PRO A 64 -19.24 30.33 -14.41
CA PRO A 64 -19.59 31.68 -13.97
C PRO A 64 -18.34 32.57 -14.03
N LYS A 65 -18.46 33.76 -14.63
CA LYS A 65 -17.35 34.70 -14.78
C LYS A 65 -17.13 35.52 -13.52
N HIS A 66 -18.17 35.75 -12.73
CA HIS A 66 -18.12 36.67 -11.60
C HIS A 66 -18.35 36.00 -10.24
N LEU A 67 -19.26 35.03 -10.13
CA LEU A 67 -19.51 34.32 -8.88
C LEU A 67 -18.44 33.26 -8.61
N LYS A 68 -17.57 33.52 -7.62
CA LYS A 68 -16.41 32.68 -7.29
C LYS A 68 -16.60 31.75 -6.10
N ARG A 69 -17.49 32.09 -5.16
CA ARG A 69 -17.65 31.35 -3.89
C ARG A 69 -19.11 31.19 -3.48
N VAL A 70 -19.50 29.97 -3.14
CA VAL A 70 -20.80 29.68 -2.53
C VAL A 70 -20.55 29.11 -1.14
N HIS A 71 -21.04 29.77 -0.10
CA HIS A 71 -20.92 29.32 1.28
C HIS A 71 -22.23 28.63 1.71
N ILE A 72 -22.12 27.44 2.30
CA ILE A 72 -23.25 26.76 2.92
C ILE A 72 -23.15 26.93 4.43
N VAL A 73 -24.13 27.61 5.03
CA VAL A 73 -24.17 27.92 6.46
C VAL A 73 -24.94 26.84 7.19
N ILE A 74 -24.24 26.04 7.99
CA ILE A 74 -24.84 25.00 8.82
C ILE A 74 -25.15 25.61 10.19
N PHE A 75 -26.43 25.77 10.51
CA PHE A 75 -26.86 26.44 11.74
C PHE A 75 -26.74 25.53 12.99
N GLN A 76 -26.80 24.21 12.83
CA GLN A 76 -26.72 23.26 13.94
C GLN A 76 -25.45 22.42 13.82
N ALA A 77 -24.51 22.58 14.76
CA ALA A 77 -23.21 21.91 14.76
C ALA A 77 -23.32 20.37 14.68
N LYS A 78 -24.36 19.78 15.28
CA LYS A 78 -24.63 18.33 15.23
C LYS A 78 -24.86 17.79 13.82
N LEU A 79 -25.20 18.64 12.85
CA LEU A 79 -25.43 18.26 11.45
C LEU A 79 -24.18 18.37 10.58
N LEU A 80 -23.06 18.85 11.14
CA LEU A 80 -21.79 18.99 10.43
C LEU A 80 -21.21 17.63 9.96
N PRO A 81 -21.20 16.55 10.78
CA PRO A 81 -20.69 15.25 10.34
C PRO A 81 -21.49 14.67 9.16
N ASP A 82 -22.82 14.75 9.24
CA ASP A 82 -23.73 14.27 8.19
C ASP A 82 -23.52 15.02 6.87
N PHE A 83 -23.31 16.34 6.94
CA PHE A 83 -23.02 17.17 5.78
C PHE A 83 -21.64 16.85 5.18
N GLN A 84 -20.62 16.63 6.01
CA GLN A 84 -19.28 16.25 5.52
C GLN A 84 -19.30 14.88 4.84
N GLU A 85 -20.02 13.90 5.40
CA GLU A 85 -20.20 12.59 4.79
C GLU A 85 -21.05 12.68 3.51
N ALA A 86 -22.00 13.61 3.44
CA ALA A 86 -22.80 13.89 2.26
C ALA A 86 -21.97 14.35 1.06
N VAL A 87 -21.08 15.32 1.29
CA VAL A 87 -20.16 15.84 0.27
C VAL A 87 -19.17 14.74 -0.17
N LYS A 88 -18.67 13.92 0.77
CA LYS A 88 -17.73 12.81 0.46
C LYS A 88 -18.33 11.72 -0.43
N LYS A 89 -19.62 11.40 -0.27
CA LYS A 89 -20.29 10.28 -0.98
C LYS A 89 -20.81 10.63 -2.38
N SER A 90 -20.77 11.90 -2.80
CA SER A 90 -21.44 12.38 -4.04
C SER A 90 -20.49 13.01 -5.07
N GLY A 91 -19.20 13.07 -4.78
CA GLY A 91 -18.14 13.32 -5.77
C GLY A 91 -17.45 12.01 -6.15
N THR A 92 -17.28 11.81 -7.46
CA THR A 92 -16.25 10.97 -8.12
C THR A 92 -15.09 10.57 -7.21
N ASN A 93 -14.72 9.27 -7.26
CA ASN A 93 -13.50 8.62 -6.77
C ASN A 93 -12.59 9.47 -5.88
N PRO A 94 -12.20 9.01 -4.67
CA PRO A 94 -11.33 9.77 -3.78
C PRO A 94 -9.93 9.92 -4.40
N VAL A 95 -9.77 10.96 -5.23
CA VAL A 95 -8.49 11.57 -5.52
C VAL A 95 -8.18 12.42 -4.31
N ASN A 96 -7.04 12.16 -3.68
CA ASN A 96 -6.40 12.99 -2.67
C ASN A 96 -6.41 14.47 -3.10
N LEU A 97 -7.41 15.25 -2.67
CA LEU A 97 -7.44 16.70 -2.84
C LEU A 97 -6.69 17.36 -1.69
N THR A 98 -5.37 17.27 -1.78
CA THR A 98 -4.47 18.36 -1.37
C THR A 98 -3.51 18.57 -2.53
N SER A 99 -4.02 19.02 -3.69
CA SER A 99 -3.12 19.58 -4.70
C SER A 99 -2.52 20.85 -4.12
N ILE A 100 -1.21 20.82 -3.97
CA ILE A 100 -0.41 21.94 -3.51
C ILE A 100 -0.27 22.91 -4.67
N CYS A 101 -0.71 24.13 -4.43
CA CYS A 101 -0.31 25.25 -5.25
C CYS A 101 1.10 25.64 -4.84
N LEU A 102 2.09 25.32 -5.68
CA LEU A 102 3.50 25.57 -5.40
C LEU A 102 3.73 27.03 -5.01
N ALA A 103 3.18 27.97 -5.79
CA ALA A 103 3.28 29.40 -5.54
C ALA A 103 2.76 29.81 -4.16
N LYS A 104 1.66 29.22 -3.70
CA LYS A 104 1.05 29.52 -2.40
C LYS A 104 1.88 28.94 -1.26
N GLU A 105 2.33 27.69 -1.39
CA GLU A 105 3.04 26.99 -0.32
C GLU A 105 4.46 27.53 -0.13
N THR A 106 5.15 27.92 -1.21
CA THR A 106 6.47 28.56 -1.08
C THR A 106 6.36 29.98 -0.54
N ALA A 107 5.32 30.74 -0.91
CA ALA A 107 5.06 32.06 -0.34
C ALA A 107 4.68 32.01 1.16
N ALA A 108 4.13 30.88 1.63
CA ALA A 108 3.79 30.68 3.04
C ALA A 108 5.00 30.27 3.90
N VAL A 109 6.19 30.04 3.31
CA VAL A 109 7.40 29.74 4.06
C VAL A 109 7.85 31.00 4.80
N LEU A 110 7.92 30.90 6.12
CA LEU A 110 8.42 31.96 7.00
C LEU A 110 9.84 31.60 7.43
N PHE A 111 10.73 32.59 7.36
CA PHE A 111 12.11 32.47 7.84
C PHE A 111 12.27 33.16 9.19
N PRO A 112 13.19 32.70 10.04
CA PRO A 112 13.58 33.43 11.25
C PRO A 112 14.05 34.83 10.89
N VAL A 113 13.49 35.85 11.53
CA VAL A 113 13.92 37.24 11.36
C VAL A 113 14.92 37.57 12.46
N MET A 114 16.12 37.99 12.07
CA MET A 114 17.10 38.57 12.99
C MET A 114 16.98 40.09 12.96
N ALA A 115 16.60 40.69 14.08
CA ALA A 115 16.63 42.13 14.24
C ALA A 115 18.00 42.56 14.76
N VAL A 116 18.69 43.42 14.02
CA VAL A 116 19.96 44.03 14.45
C VAL A 116 19.67 45.48 14.80
N GLU A 117 19.74 45.80 16.10
CA GLU A 117 19.62 47.16 16.59
C GLU A 117 21.01 47.80 16.66
N VAL A 118 21.21 48.89 15.91
CA VAL A 118 22.47 49.62 15.87
C VAL A 118 22.28 50.97 16.55
N TYR A 119 23.01 51.18 17.65
CA TYR A 119 23.01 52.44 18.39
C TYR A 119 24.25 53.26 18.02
N GLY A 120 24.06 54.57 17.79
CA GLY A 120 25.13 55.46 17.39
C GLY A 120 24.84 56.92 17.73
N THR A 121 25.88 57.69 17.98
CA THR A 121 25.79 59.11 18.38
C THR A 121 25.69 60.08 17.19
N SER A 122 25.79 59.57 15.95
CA SER A 122 25.73 60.36 14.71
C SER A 122 24.88 59.66 13.65
N PRO A 123 23.85 60.32 13.08
CA PRO A 123 23.04 59.78 11.98
C PRO A 123 23.88 59.40 10.75
N THR A 124 24.97 60.14 10.50
CA THR A 124 25.88 59.89 9.37
C THR A 124 26.64 58.57 9.53
N ASN A 125 27.03 58.23 10.77
CA ASN A 125 27.69 56.96 11.07
C ASN A 125 26.70 55.78 11.01
N LEU A 126 25.46 55.97 11.47
CA LEU A 126 24.39 54.96 11.35
C LEU A 126 24.08 54.64 9.88
N ALA A 127 24.02 55.65 9.01
CA ALA A 127 23.83 55.46 7.57
C ALA A 127 24.98 54.66 6.93
N LYS A 128 26.24 54.90 7.35
CA LYS A 128 27.40 54.12 6.89
C LYS A 128 27.30 52.66 7.32
N VAL A 129 26.93 52.38 8.57
CA VAL A 129 26.76 51.01 9.06
C VAL A 129 25.66 50.29 8.30
N LYS A 130 24.51 50.95 8.07
CA LYS A 130 23.44 50.39 7.24
C LYS A 130 23.93 50.06 5.82
N LYS A 131 24.66 50.97 5.19
CA LYS A 131 25.23 50.74 3.85
C LYS A 131 26.15 49.53 3.81
N LEU A 132 27.02 49.37 4.81
CA LEU A 132 27.92 48.21 4.92
C LEU A 132 27.15 46.90 5.11
N LEU A 133 26.09 46.90 5.94
CA LEU A 133 25.24 45.72 6.11
C LEU A 133 24.51 45.36 4.80
N ASP A 134 23.98 46.35 4.08
CA ASP A 134 23.33 46.15 2.78
C ASP A 134 24.32 45.62 1.73
N GLU A 135 25.57 46.08 1.74
CA GLU A 135 26.65 45.58 0.87
C GLU A 135 27.03 44.14 1.20
N LEU A 136 27.24 43.80 2.47
CA LEU A 136 27.53 42.43 2.91
C LEU A 136 26.41 41.44 2.55
N VAL A 137 25.15 41.85 2.73
CA VAL A 137 24.00 41.02 2.33
C VAL A 137 23.98 40.80 0.82
N LYS A 138 24.30 41.82 0.02
CA LYS A 138 24.39 41.68 -1.44
C LYS A 138 25.57 40.81 -1.88
N GLU A 139 26.67 40.80 -1.13
CA GLU A 139 27.82 39.95 -1.40
C GLU A 139 27.55 38.48 -1.08
N GLU A 140 26.79 38.19 -0.03
CA GLU A 140 26.53 36.81 0.43
C GLU A 140 25.27 36.19 -0.18
N CYS A 141 24.27 37.00 -0.55
CA CYS A 141 23.01 36.54 -1.12
C CYS A 141 22.96 36.71 -2.65
N ILE A 142 22.35 35.73 -3.33
CA ILE A 142 22.11 35.77 -4.77
C ILE A 142 20.64 35.50 -5.09
N SER A 143 20.25 35.83 -6.32
CA SER A 143 18.96 35.46 -6.90
C SER A 143 19.18 34.79 -8.26
N LYS A 144 18.46 33.69 -8.53
CA LYS A 144 18.55 32.93 -9.77
C LYS A 144 17.16 32.60 -10.30
N ASP A 145 16.98 32.84 -11.60
CA ASP A 145 15.75 32.51 -12.32
C ASP A 145 15.87 31.13 -12.98
N VAL A 146 14.80 30.35 -12.88
CA VAL A 146 14.59 29.06 -13.52
C VAL A 146 13.40 29.20 -14.45
N GLN A 147 13.64 29.00 -15.76
CA GLN A 147 12.62 29.15 -16.79
C GLN A 147 12.32 27.79 -17.45
N SER A 148 11.05 27.36 -17.41
CA SER A 148 10.59 26.13 -18.05
C SER A 148 9.07 26.06 -18.09
N SER A 149 8.51 25.64 -19.23
CA SER A 149 7.08 25.35 -19.37
C SER A 149 6.61 24.21 -18.47
N HIS A 150 7.51 23.32 -18.03
CA HIS A 150 7.17 22.13 -17.24
C HIS A 150 7.06 22.38 -15.73
N ILE A 151 7.14 23.64 -15.28
CA ILE A 151 6.93 23.99 -13.87
C ILE A 151 5.50 23.65 -13.43
N THR A 152 4.51 23.81 -14.32
CA THR A 152 3.11 23.43 -14.04
C THR A 152 2.88 21.93 -14.00
N ASP A 153 3.76 21.16 -14.65
CA ASP A 153 3.63 19.71 -14.83
C ASP A 153 4.30 18.92 -13.69
N LEU A 154 4.93 19.63 -12.74
CA LEU A 154 5.56 19.01 -11.59
C LEU A 154 4.53 18.22 -10.77
N PRO A 155 4.81 16.94 -10.42
CA PRO A 155 3.93 16.17 -9.57
C PRO A 155 3.91 16.73 -8.15
N GLU A 156 2.87 16.37 -7.40
CA GLU A 156 2.68 16.85 -6.02
C GLU A 156 3.83 16.48 -5.09
N THR A 157 4.51 15.36 -5.34
CA THR A 157 5.72 14.95 -4.61
C THR A 157 6.85 15.96 -4.78
N ASP A 158 7.05 16.43 -6.00
CA ASP A 158 8.16 17.31 -6.35
C ASP A 158 7.85 18.73 -5.86
N LYS A 159 6.59 19.17 -5.98
CA LYS A 159 6.14 20.44 -5.37
C LYS A 159 6.40 20.46 -3.86
N LYS A 160 6.09 19.37 -3.14
CA LYS A 160 6.39 19.23 -1.70
C LYS A 160 7.88 19.28 -1.43
N ALA A 161 8.69 18.60 -2.26
CA ALA A 161 10.14 18.62 -2.13
C ALA A 161 10.71 20.03 -2.32
N ILE A 162 10.19 20.82 -3.26
CA ILE A 162 10.60 22.22 -3.46
C ILE A 162 10.26 23.08 -2.24
N VAL A 163 9.07 22.92 -1.66
CA VAL A 163 8.69 23.63 -0.42
C VAL A 163 9.59 23.22 0.76
N ALA A 164 9.95 21.94 0.85
CA ALA A 164 10.87 21.44 1.86
C ALA A 164 12.29 22.00 1.67
N LEU A 165 12.78 22.09 0.43
CA LEU A 165 14.06 22.73 0.10
C LEU A 165 14.08 24.21 0.52
N SER A 166 12.99 24.94 0.27
CA SER A 166 12.86 26.33 0.71
C SER A 166 13.02 26.47 2.23
N ARG A 167 12.37 25.58 3.01
CA ARG A 167 12.46 25.58 4.48
C ARG A 167 13.83 25.16 4.99
N ALA A 168 14.38 24.07 4.47
CA ALA A 168 15.62 23.48 4.95
C ALA A 168 16.83 24.41 4.70
N ASN A 169 16.85 25.05 3.54
CA ASN A 169 17.96 25.91 3.12
C ASN A 169 17.73 27.40 3.45
N GLN A 170 16.59 27.74 4.06
CA GLN A 170 16.17 29.12 4.35
C GLN A 170 16.23 30.05 3.12
N ILE A 171 15.84 29.50 1.95
CA ILE A 171 15.81 30.21 0.67
C ILE A 171 14.37 30.56 0.28
N SER A 172 14.17 31.73 -0.31
CA SER A 172 12.89 32.12 -0.88
C SER A 172 12.73 31.54 -2.28
N VAL A 173 11.61 30.87 -2.52
CA VAL A 173 11.23 30.34 -3.83
C VAL A 173 9.94 31.03 -4.26
N LEU A 174 10.02 31.89 -5.26
CA LEU A 174 8.87 32.65 -5.77
C LEU A 174 8.51 32.17 -7.18
N VAL A 175 7.28 31.71 -7.35
CA VAL A 175 6.73 31.39 -8.67
C VAL A 175 6.17 32.69 -9.26
N THR A 176 6.89 33.30 -10.20
CA THR A 176 6.54 34.59 -10.80
C THR A 176 5.54 34.46 -11.94
N SER A 177 5.58 33.35 -12.68
CA SER A 177 4.65 33.00 -13.75
C SER A 177 4.54 31.48 -13.87
N SER A 178 3.69 30.98 -14.77
CA SER A 178 3.57 29.54 -15.03
C SER A 178 4.86 28.89 -15.51
N ASP A 179 5.76 29.67 -16.11
CA ASP A 179 7.00 29.20 -16.73
C ASP A 179 8.27 29.75 -16.07
N LYS A 180 8.14 30.50 -14.96
CA LYS A 180 9.29 31.13 -14.29
C LYS A 180 9.20 31.04 -12.78
N LEU A 181 10.30 30.59 -12.19
CA LEU A 181 10.52 30.49 -10.75
C LEU A 181 11.83 31.21 -10.39
N THR A 182 11.81 32.03 -9.35
CA THR A 182 12.99 32.76 -8.85
C THR A 182 13.36 32.21 -7.48
N VAL A 183 14.63 31.82 -7.31
CA VAL A 183 15.20 31.34 -6.05
C VAL A 183 16.17 32.38 -5.51
N SER A 184 16.00 32.82 -4.26
CA SER A 184 16.88 33.81 -3.63
C SER A 184 17.24 33.44 -2.18
N GLY A 185 18.43 33.85 -1.75
CA GLY A 185 19.01 33.50 -0.45
C GLY A 185 20.53 33.46 -0.50
N LYS A 186 21.17 32.79 0.46
CA LYS A 186 22.63 32.63 0.50
C LYS A 186 23.15 31.88 -0.74
N ARG A 187 24.31 32.29 -1.26
CA ARG A 187 24.91 31.77 -2.51
C ARG A 187 24.87 30.24 -2.63
N ASP A 188 25.49 29.52 -1.70
CA ASP A 188 25.64 28.06 -1.81
C ASP A 188 24.29 27.33 -1.76
N ASP A 189 23.41 27.80 -0.87
CA ASP A 189 22.06 27.24 -0.67
C ASP A 189 21.16 27.44 -1.88
N VAL A 190 21.26 28.61 -2.55
CA VAL A 190 20.53 28.89 -3.79
C VAL A 190 21.03 28.00 -4.93
N LEU A 191 22.35 27.83 -5.07
CA LEU A 191 22.91 27.00 -6.14
C LEU A 191 22.51 25.52 -6.00
N ASP A 192 22.59 24.97 -4.79
CA ASP A 192 22.13 23.59 -4.50
C ASP A 192 20.64 23.41 -4.81
N ALA A 193 19.80 24.36 -4.36
CA ALA A 193 18.37 24.28 -4.60
C ALA A 193 18.00 24.41 -6.09
N VAL A 194 18.66 25.31 -6.83
CA VAL A 194 18.44 25.46 -8.27
C VAL A 194 18.80 24.18 -9.02
N LEU A 195 19.89 23.51 -8.66
CA LEU A 195 20.27 22.21 -9.24
C LEU A 195 19.18 21.15 -9.00
N LYS A 196 18.68 21.05 -7.77
CA LYS A 196 17.62 20.09 -7.42
C LYS A 196 16.30 20.40 -8.13
N ILE A 197 15.90 21.68 -8.19
CA ILE A 197 14.69 22.13 -8.89
C ILE A 197 14.78 21.82 -10.39
N ASN A 198 15.93 22.09 -11.01
CA ASN A 198 16.15 21.73 -12.42
C ASN A 198 16.07 20.22 -12.66
N GLY A 199 16.53 19.41 -11.71
CA GLY A 199 16.35 17.95 -11.74
C GLY A 199 14.88 17.52 -11.77
N PHE A 200 14.03 18.13 -10.93
CA PHE A 200 12.58 17.85 -10.94
C PHE A 200 11.92 18.28 -12.26
N ILE A 201 12.28 19.46 -12.78
CA ILE A 201 11.77 19.96 -14.06
C ILE A 201 12.19 19.05 -15.21
N GLN A 202 13.44 18.59 -15.23
CA GLN A 202 13.92 17.66 -16.25
C GLN A 202 13.16 16.34 -16.18
N ALA A 203 12.93 15.80 -14.98
CA ALA A 203 12.13 14.58 -14.81
C ALA A 203 10.67 14.75 -15.30
N ALA A 204 10.07 15.93 -15.15
CA ALA A 204 8.75 16.23 -15.71
C ALA A 204 8.76 16.25 -17.24
N ARG A 205 9.78 16.86 -17.85
CA ARG A 205 9.97 16.86 -19.32
C ARG A 205 10.16 15.45 -19.88
N ASP A 206 10.96 14.63 -19.22
CA ASP A 206 11.22 13.25 -19.64
C ASP A 206 9.94 12.40 -19.55
N ARG A 207 9.08 12.66 -18.56
CA ARG A 207 7.78 12.00 -18.39
C ARG A 207 6.81 12.34 -19.52
N GLU A 208 6.66 13.61 -19.87
CA GLU A 208 5.80 14.03 -20.98
C GLU A 208 6.28 13.40 -22.30
N THR A 209 7.59 13.43 -22.54
CA THR A 209 8.20 12.81 -23.73
C THR A 209 7.86 11.31 -23.78
N ARG A 210 8.06 10.60 -22.66
CA ARG A 210 7.73 9.17 -22.54
C ARG A 210 6.24 8.91 -22.77
N GLU A 211 5.35 9.69 -22.18
CA GLU A 211 3.90 9.54 -22.37
C GLU A 211 3.51 9.70 -23.85
N GLY A 212 4.12 10.67 -24.55
CA GLY A 212 3.96 10.83 -25.99
C GLY A 212 4.43 9.62 -26.79
N GLU A 213 5.59 9.06 -26.45
CA GLU A 213 6.13 7.87 -27.12
C GLU A 213 5.32 6.60 -26.84
N VAL A 214 4.90 6.38 -25.59
CA VAL A 214 4.02 5.27 -25.20
C VAL A 214 2.69 5.36 -25.95
N LYS A 215 2.12 6.57 -26.06
CA LYS A 215 0.87 6.81 -26.79
C LYS A 215 1.01 6.51 -28.28
N ARG A 216 2.13 6.85 -28.89
CA ARG A 216 2.41 6.53 -30.31
C ARG A 216 2.62 5.03 -30.50
N LEU A 217 3.39 4.39 -29.61
CA LEU A 217 3.70 2.97 -29.74
C LEU A 217 2.44 2.11 -29.65
N ARG A 218 1.56 2.35 -28.67
CA ARG A 218 0.33 1.55 -28.47
C ARG A 218 -0.64 1.57 -29.66
N GLU A 219 -0.53 2.55 -30.56
CA GLU A 219 -1.34 2.62 -31.79
C GLU A 219 -0.81 1.65 -32.87
N THR A 220 0.42 1.17 -32.71
CA THR A 220 1.12 0.35 -33.71
C THR A 220 1.56 -1.03 -33.20
N LEU A 221 1.86 -1.15 -31.90
CA LEU A 221 2.47 -2.33 -31.29
C LEU A 221 1.99 -2.52 -29.86
N CYS A 222 1.77 -3.78 -29.48
CA CYS A 222 1.48 -4.21 -28.12
C CYS A 222 2.21 -5.54 -27.86
N TRP A 223 2.92 -5.65 -26.73
CA TRP A 223 3.52 -6.92 -26.31
C TRP A 223 2.47 -7.74 -25.55
N GLU A 224 2.41 -9.04 -25.84
CA GLU A 224 1.49 -9.99 -25.20
C GLU A 224 2.25 -11.11 -24.51
N VAL A 225 1.69 -11.61 -23.41
CA VAL A 225 2.26 -12.71 -22.63
C VAL A 225 1.27 -13.87 -22.60
N ALA A 226 1.78 -15.07 -22.88
CA ALA A 226 1.02 -16.31 -22.71
C ALA A 226 0.93 -16.69 -21.22
N ARG A 227 -0.29 -16.79 -20.69
CA ARG A 227 -0.60 -17.32 -19.36
C ARG A 227 -1.44 -18.58 -19.50
N GLY A 228 -0.78 -19.73 -19.52
CA GLY A 228 -1.40 -21.01 -19.86
C GLY A 228 -1.81 -21.02 -21.33
N GLU A 229 -3.10 -21.18 -21.62
CA GLU A 229 -3.64 -21.20 -22.99
C GLU A 229 -4.13 -19.84 -23.49
N ARG A 230 -3.99 -18.77 -22.69
CA ARG A 230 -4.48 -17.43 -23.03
C ARG A 230 -3.34 -16.46 -23.25
N TRP A 231 -3.50 -15.60 -24.25
CA TRP A 231 -2.64 -14.44 -24.47
C TRP A 231 -3.27 -13.23 -23.81
N GLU A 232 -2.48 -12.54 -22.99
CA GLU A 232 -2.88 -11.31 -22.31
C GLU A 232 -2.00 -10.16 -22.79
N SER A 233 -2.62 -9.09 -23.28
CA SER A 233 -1.92 -7.88 -23.69
C SER A 233 -1.39 -7.12 -22.47
N LEU A 234 -0.12 -6.70 -22.53
CA LEU A 234 0.52 -5.94 -21.45
C LEU A 234 0.08 -4.48 -21.46
N GLU A 235 0.19 -3.81 -20.30
CA GLU A 235 -0.03 -2.37 -20.20
C GLU A 235 0.88 -1.61 -21.18
N SER A 236 0.39 -0.52 -21.79
CA SER A 236 1.13 0.24 -22.81
C SER A 236 2.50 0.72 -22.33
N GLY A 237 2.63 1.11 -21.05
CA GLY A 237 3.92 1.51 -20.48
C GLY A 237 4.92 0.37 -20.41
N ILE A 238 4.47 -0.83 -20.00
CA ILE A 238 5.29 -2.04 -19.94
C ILE A 238 5.70 -2.47 -21.35
N SER A 239 4.75 -2.49 -22.29
CA SER A 239 5.02 -2.80 -23.70
C SER A 239 6.08 -1.86 -24.30
N TYR A 240 6.03 -0.57 -23.96
CA TYR A 240 7.04 0.39 -24.40
C TYR A 240 8.42 0.11 -23.82
N ASP A 241 8.53 -0.25 -22.55
CA ASP A 241 9.82 -0.57 -21.93
C ASP A 241 10.44 -1.83 -22.52
N ILE A 242 9.63 -2.86 -22.77
CA ILE A 242 10.07 -4.10 -23.41
C ILE A 242 10.54 -3.80 -24.84
N GLU A 243 9.75 -3.06 -25.61
CA GLU A 243 10.10 -2.68 -26.98
C GLU A 243 11.41 -1.86 -27.04
N LEU A 244 11.56 -0.91 -26.12
CA LEU A 244 12.77 -0.08 -26.04
C LEU A 244 14.01 -0.93 -25.71
N ALA A 245 13.88 -1.89 -24.78
CA ALA A 245 14.95 -2.81 -24.43
C ALA A 245 15.30 -3.75 -25.60
N PHE A 246 14.29 -4.27 -26.29
CA PHE A 246 14.45 -5.12 -27.47
C PHE A 246 15.15 -4.37 -28.61
N HIS A 247 14.72 -3.15 -28.92
CA HIS A 247 15.32 -2.30 -29.95
C HIS A 247 16.79 -1.94 -29.63
N ARG A 248 17.12 -1.82 -28.33
CA ARG A 248 18.50 -1.61 -27.85
C ARG A 248 19.36 -2.87 -27.89
N LYS A 249 18.84 -4.00 -28.37
CA LYS A 249 19.52 -5.31 -28.42
C LYS A 249 20.01 -5.76 -27.04
N GLN A 250 19.24 -5.47 -26.00
CA GLN A 250 19.48 -6.06 -24.69
C GLN A 250 19.15 -7.55 -24.73
N LYS A 251 19.78 -8.36 -23.87
CA LYS A 251 19.47 -9.80 -23.76
C LYS A 251 18.22 -10.07 -22.95
N SER A 252 17.93 -9.19 -21.99
CA SER A 252 16.76 -9.32 -21.12
C SER A 252 16.35 -7.96 -20.56
N CYS A 253 15.09 -7.82 -20.19
CA CYS A 253 14.62 -6.68 -19.39
C CYS A 253 13.72 -7.17 -18.25
N GLN A 254 13.47 -6.29 -17.27
CA GLN A 254 12.56 -6.56 -16.17
C GLN A 254 11.43 -5.56 -16.14
N TYR A 255 10.24 -6.02 -15.78
CA TYR A 255 9.09 -5.15 -15.55
C TYR A 255 8.32 -5.60 -14.30
N GLN A 256 7.50 -4.71 -13.75
CA GLN A 256 6.65 -5.00 -12.61
C GLN A 256 5.18 -4.94 -13.01
N GLU A 257 4.42 -5.95 -12.59
CA GLU A 257 2.97 -6.00 -12.80
C GLU A 257 2.31 -6.63 -11.55
N LYS A 258 1.25 -5.99 -11.05
CA LYS A 258 0.49 -6.45 -9.86
C LYS A 258 1.35 -6.74 -8.62
N GLY A 259 2.48 -6.05 -8.47
CA GLY A 259 3.40 -6.19 -7.33
C GLY A 259 4.44 -7.31 -7.47
N GLU A 260 4.48 -8.00 -8.61
CA GLU A 260 5.48 -9.03 -8.92
C GLU A 260 6.47 -8.53 -9.97
N THR A 261 7.72 -9.00 -9.90
CA THR A 261 8.75 -8.66 -10.89
C THR A 261 8.89 -9.80 -11.89
N TYR A 262 8.82 -9.46 -13.18
CA TYR A 262 8.95 -10.36 -14.32
C TYR A 262 10.25 -10.05 -15.07
N THR A 263 10.91 -11.08 -15.58
CA THR A 263 12.10 -10.97 -16.44
C THR A 263 11.77 -11.54 -17.82
N VAL A 264 11.94 -10.72 -18.85
CA VAL A 264 11.81 -11.11 -20.26
C VAL A 264 13.19 -11.48 -20.77
N ASP A 265 13.35 -12.71 -21.27
CA ASP A 265 14.53 -13.19 -21.99
C ASP A 265 14.27 -13.04 -23.50
N PHE A 266 15.00 -12.17 -24.17
CA PHE A 266 14.79 -11.88 -25.59
C PHE A 266 15.40 -12.94 -26.52
N ASP A 267 16.37 -13.73 -26.05
CA ASP A 267 16.95 -14.83 -26.83
C ASP A 267 15.96 -16.00 -26.90
N LYS A 268 15.23 -16.25 -25.80
CA LYS A 268 14.22 -17.33 -25.71
C LYS A 268 12.81 -16.87 -26.03
N MET A 269 12.54 -15.57 -26.01
CA MET A 269 11.19 -14.99 -26.05
C MET A 269 10.30 -15.55 -24.93
N GLU A 270 10.86 -15.66 -23.73
CA GLU A 270 10.18 -16.20 -22.53
C GLU A 270 10.11 -15.14 -21.43
N VAL A 271 9.04 -15.17 -20.63
CA VAL A 271 8.92 -14.35 -19.43
C VAL A 271 8.90 -15.23 -18.18
N THR A 272 9.71 -14.88 -17.19
CA THR A 272 9.81 -15.60 -15.91
C THR A 272 9.48 -14.66 -14.76
N ASN A 273 8.84 -15.17 -13.70
CA ASN A 273 8.53 -14.39 -12.51
C ASN A 273 9.64 -14.57 -11.46
N SER A 274 9.98 -13.53 -10.72
CA SER A 274 10.95 -13.61 -9.61
C SER A 274 10.56 -14.63 -8.51
N LEU A 275 9.28 -14.97 -8.34
CA LEU A 275 8.83 -16.09 -7.51
C LEU A 275 9.18 -17.47 -8.11
N SER A 276 9.20 -17.59 -9.45
CA SER A 276 9.65 -18.80 -10.14
C SER A 276 11.18 -18.98 -10.10
N LEU A 277 11.94 -17.91 -9.84
CA LEU A 277 13.38 -17.97 -9.56
C LEU A 277 13.69 -18.37 -8.11
N LEU A 278 12.71 -18.28 -7.20
CA LEU A 278 12.85 -18.72 -5.79
C LEU A 278 12.52 -20.20 -5.59
N THR A 279 11.89 -20.86 -6.55
CA THR A 279 11.64 -22.29 -6.49
C THR A 279 12.68 -23.01 -7.34
N SER A 280 13.79 -23.42 -6.71
CA SER A 280 14.69 -24.45 -7.24
C SER A 280 14.03 -25.83 -7.28
N GLU A 281 12.70 -25.89 -7.34
CA GLU A 281 11.87 -27.06 -7.09
C GLU A 281 10.74 -27.11 -8.13
N VAL A 282 10.72 -28.17 -8.93
CA VAL A 282 9.64 -28.46 -9.89
C VAL A 282 8.67 -29.44 -9.25
N ILE A 283 7.42 -29.00 -9.07
CA ILE A 283 6.34 -29.89 -8.63
C ILE A 283 6.05 -30.91 -9.74
N SER A 284 6.17 -32.19 -9.40
CA SER A 284 5.86 -33.30 -10.30
C SER A 284 4.40 -33.74 -10.18
N GLN A 285 3.85 -33.77 -8.97
CA GLN A 285 2.51 -34.29 -8.71
C GLN A 285 1.96 -33.80 -7.36
N ILE A 286 0.64 -33.64 -7.26
CA ILE A 286 -0.07 -33.35 -6.00
C ILE A 286 -1.22 -34.35 -5.86
N ASP A 287 -1.16 -35.18 -4.82
CA ASP A 287 -2.18 -36.18 -4.52
C ASP A 287 -2.99 -35.77 -3.30
N ARG A 288 -4.32 -35.75 -3.41
CA ARG A 288 -5.22 -35.56 -2.27
C ARG A 288 -5.42 -36.90 -1.55
N ILE A 289 -5.09 -36.96 -0.27
CA ILE A 289 -5.25 -38.17 0.53
C ILE A 289 -6.70 -38.28 0.98
N GLN A 290 -7.34 -39.42 0.70
CA GLN A 290 -8.74 -39.69 1.04
C GLN A 290 -8.83 -40.93 1.94
N SER A 291 -8.51 -40.77 3.21
CA SER A 291 -8.55 -41.85 4.21
C SER A 291 -9.64 -41.60 5.24
N GLN A 292 -10.78 -42.28 5.08
CA GLN A 292 -11.96 -42.10 5.93
C GLN A 292 -11.67 -42.37 7.41
N SER A 293 -10.93 -43.43 7.72
CA SER A 293 -10.63 -43.83 9.11
C SER A 293 -9.65 -42.87 9.81
N GLN A 294 -8.69 -42.30 9.06
CA GLN A 294 -7.80 -41.26 9.59
C GLN A 294 -8.57 -39.95 9.80
N TRP A 295 -9.38 -39.57 8.82
CA TRP A 295 -10.21 -38.36 8.90
C TRP A 295 -11.17 -38.37 10.10
N GLN A 296 -11.83 -39.50 10.35
CA GLN A 296 -12.74 -39.65 11.50
C GLN A 296 -12.00 -39.48 12.83
N ARG A 297 -10.85 -40.15 13.01
CA ARG A 297 -10.03 -40.03 14.24
C ARG A 297 -9.57 -38.58 14.47
N TYR A 298 -9.11 -37.93 13.40
CA TYR A 298 -8.72 -36.52 13.42
C TYR A 298 -9.89 -35.60 13.81
N CYS A 299 -11.06 -35.78 13.19
CA CYS A 299 -12.24 -34.95 13.44
C CYS A 299 -12.72 -35.05 14.89
N VAL A 300 -12.73 -36.25 15.48
CA VAL A 300 -13.11 -36.45 16.88
C VAL A 300 -12.17 -35.70 17.82
N LEU A 301 -10.86 -35.82 17.61
CA LEU A 301 -9.87 -35.10 18.41
C LEU A 301 -10.02 -33.58 18.24
N LYS A 302 -10.14 -33.11 17.00
CA LYS A 302 -10.34 -31.68 16.70
C LYS A 302 -11.58 -31.12 17.39
N GLN A 303 -12.71 -31.82 17.32
CA GLN A 303 -13.95 -31.41 18.00
C GLN A 303 -13.78 -31.35 19.53
N ALA A 304 -13.06 -32.30 20.12
CA ALA A 304 -12.77 -32.29 21.56
C ALA A 304 -11.91 -31.06 21.96
N VAL A 305 -10.87 -30.75 21.19
CA VAL A 305 -9.99 -29.59 21.42
C VAL A 305 -10.74 -28.27 21.17
N ASP A 306 -11.57 -28.18 20.13
CA ASP A 306 -12.41 -27.02 19.86
C ASP A 306 -13.40 -26.73 21.01
N LYS A 307 -13.97 -27.79 21.61
CA LYS A 307 -14.82 -27.66 22.80
C LYS A 307 -14.02 -27.22 24.03
N LYS A 308 -12.79 -27.71 24.20
CA LYS A 308 -11.90 -27.35 25.31
C LYS A 308 -11.42 -25.90 25.21
N TYR A 309 -11.18 -25.40 23.99
CA TYR A 309 -10.67 -24.06 23.72
C TYR A 309 -11.44 -23.33 22.60
N PRO A 310 -12.67 -22.84 22.88
CA PRO A 310 -13.57 -22.31 21.86
C PRO A 310 -13.15 -20.95 21.27
N LYS A 311 -12.19 -20.25 21.88
CA LYS A 311 -11.78 -18.89 21.50
C LYS A 311 -10.39 -18.82 20.84
N GLN A 312 -9.77 -19.96 20.52
CA GLN A 312 -8.42 -20.00 19.95
C GLN A 312 -8.38 -20.75 18.62
N THR A 313 -7.27 -20.58 17.89
CA THR A 313 -6.99 -21.33 16.67
C THR A 313 -6.41 -22.70 17.01
N ASN A 314 -7.26 -23.73 17.02
CA ASN A 314 -6.87 -25.09 17.40
C ASN A 314 -6.29 -25.92 16.25
N GLU A 315 -6.48 -25.51 14.99
CA GLU A 315 -5.98 -26.20 13.80
C GLU A 315 -5.04 -25.28 13.00
N ARG A 316 -3.94 -25.85 12.50
CA ARG A 316 -3.05 -25.19 11.55
C ARG A 316 -2.76 -26.08 10.35
N LEU A 317 -2.52 -25.44 9.20
CA LEU A 317 -1.98 -26.10 8.02
C LEU A 317 -0.46 -26.02 8.08
N LEU A 318 0.20 -27.17 8.13
CA LEU A 318 1.65 -27.26 8.29
C LEU A 318 2.25 -28.30 7.32
N TYR A 319 3.58 -28.30 7.23
CA TYR A 319 4.32 -29.13 6.28
C TYR A 319 5.14 -30.20 6.98
N HIS A 320 5.22 -31.39 6.38
CA HIS A 320 6.03 -32.50 6.86
C HIS A 320 6.80 -33.14 5.69
N GLY A 321 8.12 -32.99 5.68
CA GLY A 321 9.00 -33.70 4.75
C GLY A 321 9.21 -35.13 5.20
N THR A 322 9.23 -36.06 4.24
CA THR A 322 9.53 -37.46 4.54
C THR A 322 10.10 -38.21 3.33
N THR A 323 10.48 -39.47 3.53
CA THR A 323 10.94 -40.34 2.44
C THR A 323 9.78 -41.11 1.80
N LYS A 324 10.00 -41.58 0.57
CA LYS A 324 9.01 -42.35 -0.20
C LYS A 324 8.46 -43.57 0.53
N GLU A 325 9.32 -44.28 1.27
CA GLU A 325 8.96 -45.48 2.03
C GLU A 325 8.02 -45.14 3.18
N ILE A 326 8.21 -43.98 3.80
CA ILE A 326 7.38 -43.50 4.90
C ILE A 326 6.05 -42.94 4.37
N CYS A 327 6.01 -42.33 3.19
CA CYS A 327 4.76 -41.91 2.55
C CYS A 327 3.74 -43.05 2.46
N GLN A 328 4.17 -44.26 2.09
CA GLN A 328 3.29 -45.44 2.02
C GLN A 328 2.66 -45.77 3.39
N LYS A 329 3.43 -45.64 4.47
CA LYS A 329 2.97 -45.87 5.84
C LYS A 329 2.02 -44.77 6.31
N ILE A 330 2.34 -43.51 6.03
CA ILE A 330 1.50 -42.35 6.39
C ILE A 330 0.17 -42.42 5.65
N ASN A 331 0.17 -42.67 4.34
CA ASN A 331 -1.05 -42.80 3.54
C ASN A 331 -1.98 -43.88 4.09
N LYS A 332 -1.42 -45.00 4.56
CA LYS A 332 -2.22 -46.12 5.10
C LYS A 332 -2.69 -45.86 6.53
N ASN A 333 -1.79 -45.44 7.42
CA ASN A 333 -2.01 -45.49 8.86
C ASN A 333 -2.17 -44.11 9.54
N GLY A 334 -1.75 -43.04 8.87
CA GLY A 334 -1.58 -41.70 9.44
C GLY A 334 -0.16 -41.46 9.95
N PHE A 335 0.08 -40.27 10.50
CA PHE A 335 1.35 -39.94 11.16
C PHE A 335 1.54 -40.78 12.42
N ASN A 336 2.79 -41.19 12.69
CA ASN A 336 3.13 -41.95 13.89
C ASN A 336 4.51 -41.54 14.39
N ARG A 337 4.57 -41.19 15.68
CA ARG A 337 5.83 -40.74 16.32
C ARG A 337 6.97 -41.76 16.24
N SER A 338 6.67 -43.06 16.16
CA SER A 338 7.68 -44.14 16.13
C SER A 338 8.51 -44.16 14.83
N PHE A 339 8.04 -43.52 13.76
CA PHE A 339 8.78 -43.42 12.50
C PHE A 339 8.95 -41.99 11.96
N CYS A 340 8.18 -41.01 12.44
CA CYS A 340 8.28 -39.61 12.01
C CYS A 340 9.27 -38.72 12.81
N GLY A 341 9.94 -39.27 13.84
CA GLY A 341 10.81 -38.51 14.76
C GLY A 341 12.30 -38.93 14.77
N ARG A 342 12.77 -39.68 13.77
CA ARG A 342 14.11 -40.32 13.82
C ARG A 342 15.31 -39.36 13.70
N ASN A 343 15.12 -38.17 13.12
CA ASN A 343 16.23 -37.27 12.79
C ASN A 343 16.27 -35.99 13.64
N ALA A 344 15.28 -35.74 14.51
CA ALA A 344 15.22 -34.55 15.36
C ALA A 344 14.63 -34.92 16.73
N VAL A 345 15.49 -35.02 17.76
CA VAL A 345 15.09 -35.22 19.18
C VAL A 345 15.24 -33.94 20.00
N VAL A 346 15.61 -32.82 19.36
CA VAL A 346 15.85 -31.53 20.01
C VAL A 346 14.58 -30.96 20.66
N HIS A 347 13.40 -31.26 20.09
CA HIS A 347 12.10 -30.73 20.54
C HIS A 347 11.14 -31.81 21.07
N GLY A 348 11.65 -33.03 21.32
CA GLY A 348 10.88 -34.17 21.84
C GLY A 348 10.69 -35.32 20.86
N GLU A 349 10.17 -36.44 21.36
CA GLU A 349 9.88 -37.68 20.64
C GLU A 349 8.46 -37.66 20.05
N GLY A 350 8.21 -36.75 19.12
CA GLY A 350 6.92 -36.57 18.44
C GLY A 350 7.02 -36.52 16.91
N THR A 351 5.90 -36.22 16.25
CA THR A 351 5.85 -35.93 14.82
C THR A 351 6.04 -34.44 14.58
N TYR A 352 7.00 -34.08 13.73
CA TYR A 352 7.44 -32.71 13.49
C TYR A 352 6.76 -32.10 12.26
N PHE A 353 6.35 -30.85 12.38
CA PHE A 353 5.77 -30.07 11.29
C PHE A 353 6.39 -28.67 11.23
N GLY A 354 6.74 -28.23 10.02
CA GLY A 354 7.20 -26.87 9.75
C GLY A 354 6.06 -25.94 9.37
N LYS A 355 6.12 -24.68 9.80
CA LYS A 355 5.18 -23.63 9.41
C LYS A 355 5.20 -23.36 7.91
N GLU A 356 6.38 -23.37 7.31
CA GLU A 356 6.60 -23.05 5.90
C GLU A 356 7.14 -24.26 5.13
N ALA A 357 6.77 -24.38 3.85
CA ALA A 357 7.11 -25.52 3.01
C ALA A 357 8.62 -25.69 2.81
N TRP A 358 9.35 -24.59 2.57
CA TRP A 358 10.79 -24.59 2.29
C TRP A 358 11.60 -25.34 3.37
N TYR A 359 11.15 -25.28 4.64
CA TYR A 359 11.80 -25.98 5.72
C TYR A 359 11.70 -27.48 5.54
N SER A 360 10.50 -27.97 5.20
CA SER A 360 10.25 -29.40 4.95
C SER A 360 10.87 -29.89 3.63
N CYS A 361 11.15 -28.98 2.69
CA CYS A 361 11.82 -29.32 1.43
C CYS A 361 13.32 -29.60 1.57
N GLN A 362 13.95 -29.25 2.69
CA GLN A 362 15.38 -29.53 2.88
C GLN A 362 15.68 -31.03 2.83
N ASP A 363 16.84 -31.39 2.28
CA ASP A 363 17.26 -32.78 2.08
C ASP A 363 17.34 -33.62 3.35
N GLN A 364 17.45 -32.99 4.52
CA GLN A 364 17.44 -33.69 5.82
C GLN A 364 16.04 -34.18 6.25
N TYR A 365 14.98 -33.64 5.64
CA TYR A 365 13.59 -33.98 5.96
C TYR A 365 12.89 -34.68 4.79
N SER A 366 13.13 -34.24 3.57
CA SER A 366 12.57 -34.85 2.35
C SER A 366 13.70 -35.33 1.43
N ASN A 367 14.42 -36.36 1.89
CA ASN A 367 15.52 -36.95 1.13
C ASN A 367 15.00 -37.40 -0.27
N PRO A 368 15.73 -37.09 -1.36
CA PRO A 368 15.35 -37.54 -2.69
C PRO A 368 15.40 -39.06 -2.80
N ASP A 369 14.46 -39.64 -3.56
CA ASP A 369 14.48 -41.06 -3.93
C ASP A 369 15.47 -41.34 -5.08
N ASP A 370 15.54 -42.60 -5.53
CA ASP A 370 16.41 -43.01 -6.66
C ASP A 370 16.13 -42.25 -7.97
N LYS A 371 14.95 -41.62 -8.10
CA LYS A 371 14.54 -40.80 -9.25
C LYS A 371 14.69 -39.30 -8.99
N GLN A 372 15.38 -38.90 -7.93
CA GLN A 372 15.52 -37.52 -7.48
C GLN A 372 14.19 -36.83 -7.12
N LEU A 373 13.16 -37.63 -6.79
CA LEU A 373 11.88 -37.10 -6.32
C LEU A 373 11.88 -36.97 -4.80
N LYS A 374 11.36 -35.85 -4.32
CA LYS A 374 11.21 -35.47 -2.92
C LYS A 374 9.73 -35.37 -2.58
N TYR A 375 9.42 -35.59 -1.30
CA TYR A 375 8.05 -35.75 -0.82
C TYR A 375 7.78 -34.90 0.41
N ILE A 376 6.78 -34.03 0.34
CA ILE A 376 6.27 -33.28 1.49
C ILE A 376 4.75 -33.47 1.60
N TYR A 377 4.24 -33.54 2.83
CA TYR A 377 2.82 -33.43 3.09
C TYR A 377 2.44 -32.01 3.46
N ARG A 378 1.30 -31.54 2.96
CA ARG A 378 0.52 -30.48 3.60
C ARG A 378 -0.53 -31.15 4.48
N ALA A 379 -0.42 -30.94 5.79
CA ALA A 379 -1.23 -31.60 6.80
C ALA A 379 -2.09 -30.60 7.58
N ARG A 380 -3.26 -31.05 8.02
CA ARG A 380 -4.06 -30.37 9.05
C ARG A 380 -3.61 -30.88 10.40
N VAL A 381 -3.20 -29.98 11.28
CA VAL A 381 -2.59 -30.33 12.57
C VAL A 381 -3.36 -29.68 13.69
N VAL A 382 -3.83 -30.48 14.65
CA VAL A 382 -4.47 -29.98 15.88
C VAL A 382 -3.36 -29.49 16.80
N THR A 383 -3.21 -28.16 16.89
CA THR A 383 -2.18 -27.54 17.72
C THR A 383 -2.68 -27.17 19.10
N GLY A 384 -3.99 -26.90 19.25
CA GLY A 384 -4.61 -26.61 20.55
C GLY A 384 -3.79 -25.65 21.43
N SER A 385 -3.66 -26.00 22.71
CA SER A 385 -2.81 -25.32 23.67
C SER A 385 -1.33 -25.67 23.45
N LEU A 386 -0.47 -24.65 23.42
CA LEU A 386 0.95 -24.79 23.11
C LEU A 386 1.82 -24.78 24.36
N CYS A 387 2.88 -25.59 24.37
CA CYS A 387 3.98 -25.52 25.34
C CYS A 387 5.33 -25.37 24.64
N LYS A 388 6.36 -24.92 25.37
CA LYS A 388 7.73 -24.86 24.85
C LYS A 388 8.30 -26.29 24.79
N SER A 389 8.80 -26.68 23.63
CA SER A 389 9.46 -27.97 23.44
C SER A 389 10.81 -28.07 24.14
N ARG A 390 11.21 -29.29 24.50
CA ARG A 390 12.54 -29.63 25.03
C ARG A 390 12.99 -31.02 24.58
N GLY A 391 14.30 -31.25 24.60
CA GLY A 391 14.88 -32.56 24.31
C GLY A 391 14.40 -33.63 25.30
N GLY A 392 14.17 -34.86 24.80
CA GLY A 392 13.72 -36.00 25.61
C GLY A 392 12.25 -35.98 26.06
N MET A 393 11.48 -34.97 25.66
CA MET A 393 10.04 -34.90 25.94
C MET A 393 9.30 -36.02 25.20
N LYS A 394 8.49 -36.83 25.89
CA LYS A 394 7.66 -37.90 25.29
C LYS A 394 6.18 -37.55 25.18
N GLU A 395 5.77 -36.52 25.91
CA GLU A 395 4.43 -35.96 25.92
C GLU A 395 4.52 -34.46 26.26
N PRO A 396 3.54 -33.63 25.83
CA PRO A 396 3.51 -32.20 26.12
C PRO A 396 3.53 -31.90 27.62
N ASP A 397 3.89 -30.67 27.97
CA ASP A 397 3.93 -30.28 29.37
C ASP A 397 2.53 -30.24 30.00
N PRO A 398 2.44 -30.40 31.33
CA PRO A 398 1.20 -30.12 32.05
C PRO A 398 0.76 -28.66 31.84
N ILE A 399 -0.54 -28.44 31.61
CA ILE A 399 -1.13 -27.09 31.50
C ILE A 399 -0.94 -26.30 32.80
N ASN A 400 -0.99 -27.00 33.93
CA ASN A 400 -0.70 -26.44 35.23
C ASN A 400 0.10 -27.46 36.04
N ALA A 401 1.36 -27.15 36.35
CA ALA A 401 2.24 -28.02 37.13
C ALA A 401 1.72 -28.31 38.55
N ALA A 402 0.86 -27.43 39.10
CA ALA A 402 0.28 -27.58 40.43
C ALA A 402 -1.05 -28.36 40.45
N ASP A 403 -1.68 -28.62 39.30
CA ASP A 403 -2.94 -29.37 39.21
C ASP A 403 -2.87 -30.47 38.14
N PRO A 404 -2.60 -31.73 38.54
CA PRO A 404 -2.54 -32.87 37.62
C PRO A 404 -3.83 -33.12 36.82
N ARG A 405 -4.98 -32.62 37.29
CA ARG A 405 -6.28 -32.80 36.60
C ARG A 405 -6.47 -31.83 35.43
N ALA A 406 -5.65 -30.78 35.33
CA ALA A 406 -5.70 -29.83 34.22
C ALA A 406 -5.31 -30.46 32.88
N GLY A 407 -4.61 -31.60 32.92
CA GLY A 407 -4.13 -32.33 31.74
C GLY A 407 -2.90 -31.69 31.10
N LEU A 408 -2.53 -32.19 29.92
CA LEU A 408 -1.37 -31.76 29.16
C LEU A 408 -1.76 -30.74 28.08
N HIS A 409 -0.78 -29.97 27.63
CA HIS A 409 -0.85 -29.20 26.40
C HIS A 409 -1.07 -30.13 25.18
N ASP A 410 -1.51 -29.59 24.05
CA ASP A 410 -1.83 -30.40 22.86
C ASP A 410 -0.64 -30.51 21.90
N CYS A 411 0.21 -29.47 21.85
CA CYS A 411 1.35 -29.38 20.95
C CYS A 411 2.55 -28.68 21.63
N ALA A 412 3.76 -29.11 21.29
CA ALA A 412 4.99 -28.43 21.70
C ALA A 412 5.58 -27.64 20.53
N VAL A 413 6.13 -26.46 20.81
CA VAL A 413 6.70 -25.57 19.78
C VAL A 413 8.13 -25.15 20.10
N ASP A 414 8.88 -24.81 19.08
CA ASP A 414 10.23 -24.24 19.22
C ASP A 414 10.22 -22.86 19.89
N SER A 415 9.19 -22.05 19.71
CA SER A 415 9.03 -20.73 20.33
C SER A 415 7.56 -20.40 20.62
N LEU A 416 7.24 -19.92 21.83
CA LEU A 416 5.87 -19.55 22.19
C LEU A 416 5.44 -18.22 21.55
N GLN A 417 6.39 -17.31 21.33
CA GLN A 417 6.11 -15.99 20.74
C GLN A 417 5.95 -16.06 19.21
N ASN A 418 6.80 -16.86 18.55
CA ASN A 418 6.78 -17.03 17.10
C ASN A 418 7.05 -18.49 16.73
N PRO A 419 6.05 -19.38 16.84
CA PRO A 419 6.23 -20.80 16.59
C PRO A 419 6.48 -21.07 15.10
N PHE A 420 7.54 -21.81 14.82
CA PHE A 420 7.92 -22.25 13.48
C PHE A 420 7.89 -23.78 13.34
N ILE A 421 8.31 -24.50 14.38
CA ILE A 421 8.28 -25.97 14.45
C ILE A 421 7.21 -26.39 15.44
N PHE A 422 6.36 -27.32 15.03
CA PHE A 422 5.28 -27.88 15.83
C PHE A 422 5.52 -29.38 16.00
N VAL A 423 5.47 -29.86 17.24
CA VAL A 423 5.69 -31.26 17.60
C VAL A 423 4.41 -31.81 18.23
N VAL A 424 3.84 -32.82 17.57
CA VAL A 424 2.61 -33.48 17.99
C VAL A 424 2.91 -34.88 18.48
N PHE A 425 2.41 -35.23 19.66
CA PHE A 425 2.69 -36.49 20.34
C PHE A 425 1.55 -37.51 20.23
N CYS A 426 0.40 -37.08 19.71
CA CYS A 426 -0.79 -37.89 19.47
C CYS A 426 -0.88 -38.26 17.98
N ASP A 427 -0.99 -39.55 17.66
CA ASP A 427 -1.06 -40.04 16.27
C ASP A 427 -2.31 -39.52 15.51
N ALA A 428 -3.40 -39.25 16.22
CA ALA A 428 -4.61 -38.65 15.65
C ALA A 428 -4.54 -37.10 15.56
N GLY A 429 -3.45 -36.49 16.06
CA GLY A 429 -3.26 -35.04 16.10
C GLY A 429 -2.99 -34.39 14.75
N ALA A 430 -2.79 -35.16 13.68
CA ALA A 430 -2.61 -34.64 12.35
C ALA A 430 -3.25 -35.51 11.27
N TYR A 431 -3.79 -34.87 10.24
CA TYR A 431 -4.32 -35.51 9.04
C TYR A 431 -3.51 -35.10 7.81
N PRO A 432 -2.91 -36.06 7.07
CA PRO A 432 -2.22 -35.75 5.81
C PRO A 432 -3.28 -35.40 4.75
N GLU A 433 -3.35 -34.15 4.32
CA GLU A 433 -4.38 -33.69 3.38
C GLU A 433 -3.92 -33.83 1.93
N TYR A 434 -2.68 -33.41 1.65
CA TYR A 434 -2.06 -33.52 0.35
C TYR A 434 -0.64 -34.06 0.47
N LEU A 435 -0.25 -34.93 -0.47
CA LEU A 435 1.13 -35.32 -0.73
C LEU A 435 1.61 -34.57 -1.97
N ILE A 436 2.68 -33.81 -1.83
CA ILE A 436 3.32 -33.06 -2.92
C ILE A 436 4.63 -33.78 -3.25
N THR A 437 4.75 -34.19 -4.51
CA THR A 437 5.97 -34.79 -5.07
C THR A 437 6.64 -33.76 -5.96
N PHE A 438 7.93 -33.52 -5.75
CA PHE A 438 8.69 -32.50 -6.48
C PHE A 438 10.15 -32.95 -6.70
N LYS A 439 10.91 -32.23 -7.51
CA LYS A 439 12.34 -32.45 -7.72
C LYS A 439 13.07 -31.12 -7.63
N SER A 440 14.31 -31.12 -7.13
CA SER A 440 15.15 -29.94 -7.22
C SER A 440 15.71 -29.79 -8.63
N ILE A 441 15.82 -28.55 -9.13
CA ILE A 441 16.41 -28.21 -10.45
C ILE A 441 17.93 -28.17 -10.36
#